data_AF-A0AAD4HPQ8-F1
#
_entry.id   AF-A0AAD4HPQ8-F1
#
_cell.length_a   1.000
_cell.length_b   1.000
_cell.length_c   1.000
_cell.angle_alpha   90.00
_cell.angle_beta   90.00
_cell.angle_gamma   90.00
#
_symmetry.space_group_name_H-M   'P 1'
#
loop_
_entity.id
_entity.type
_entity.pdbx_description
1 polymer ?
#
loop_
_entity_poly.entity_id
_entity_poly.type
_entity_poly.pdbx_seq_one_letter_code
_entity_poly.pdbx_strand_id
1 'polypeptide(L)'
;ANARRASQKISAAQRKETEDTLTGAIRRILAEQNDRIEAIASEHGVTQDKVKKLMGGERYYKKGSRNTQLANALIHAKAQEVNADRPRGAKYSLDEIREMVKADESMQNLVHEEQQEYITKLNECRALQNMSIRATNTAAARDVQSMLDNVFKMLDGLALRTGIYTCLFTSRGHVYDTAQATWFGTDNVMDFWEDVLQTEADEITRKLEQWAC
;
A
#
# COMPACT_ATOMS: atom_id res chain seq x y z
N ALA A 1 -42.26 1.02 32.94
CA ALA A 1 -40.87 0.54 32.91
C ALA A 1 -40.73 -0.94 32.50
N ASN A 2 -41.57 -1.86 32.99
CA ASN A 2 -41.44 -3.31 32.72
C ASN A 2 -41.76 -3.74 31.26
N ALA A 3 -42.73 -3.11 30.61
CA ALA A 3 -43.11 -3.45 29.22
C ALA A 3 -42.00 -3.18 28.20
N ARG A 4 -41.22 -2.09 28.39
CA ARG A 4 -40.12 -1.70 27.49
C ARG A 4 -38.94 -2.69 27.57
N ARG A 5 -38.60 -3.15 28.79
CA ARG A 5 -37.56 -4.17 29.01
C ARG A 5 -37.97 -5.55 28.49
N ALA A 6 -39.25 -5.92 28.62
CA ALA A 6 -39.77 -7.17 28.06
C ALA A 6 -39.74 -7.15 26.52
N SER A 7 -40.14 -6.05 25.90
CA SER A 7 -40.09 -5.86 24.43
C SER A 7 -38.65 -5.86 23.89
N GLN A 8 -37.70 -5.24 24.61
CA GLN A 8 -36.27 -5.30 24.27
C GLN A 8 -35.69 -6.72 24.37
N LYS A 9 -36.07 -7.51 25.37
CA LYS A 9 -35.63 -8.91 25.49
C LYS A 9 -36.16 -9.81 24.37
N ILE A 10 -37.42 -9.61 23.96
CA ILE A 10 -38.02 -10.35 22.84
C ILE A 10 -37.31 -9.98 21.53
N SER A 11 -37.05 -8.69 21.29
CA SER A 11 -36.33 -8.24 20.09
C SER A 11 -34.88 -8.74 20.06
N ALA A 12 -34.18 -8.77 21.20
CA ALA A 12 -32.83 -9.31 21.28
C ALA A 12 -32.78 -10.84 21.04
N ALA A 13 -33.76 -11.58 21.55
CA ALA A 13 -33.87 -13.02 21.31
C ALA A 13 -34.16 -13.33 19.83
N GLN A 14 -35.07 -12.57 19.20
CA GLN A 14 -35.35 -12.68 17.76
C GLN A 14 -34.13 -12.34 16.90
N ARG A 15 -33.39 -11.29 17.24
CA ARG A 15 -32.14 -10.93 16.54
C ARG A 15 -31.11 -12.05 16.62
N LYS A 16 -30.94 -12.64 17.81
CA LYS A 16 -30.02 -13.76 18.02
C LYS A 16 -30.42 -14.98 17.19
N GLU A 17 -31.71 -15.31 17.13
CA GLU A 17 -32.21 -16.42 16.31
C GLU A 17 -32.02 -16.16 14.80
N THR A 18 -32.25 -14.92 14.34
CA THR A 18 -31.97 -14.55 12.94
C THR A 18 -30.47 -14.58 12.63
N GLU A 19 -29.62 -14.23 13.59
CA GLU A 19 -28.16 -14.25 13.43
C GLU A 19 -27.61 -15.68 13.43
N ASP A 20 -28.15 -16.55 14.28
CA ASP A 20 -27.81 -17.98 14.34
C ASP A 20 -28.21 -18.69 13.03
N THR A 21 -29.41 -18.41 12.50
CA THR A 21 -29.86 -18.96 11.21
C THR A 21 -29.03 -18.45 10.03
N LEU A 22 -28.69 -17.16 10.02
CA LEU A 22 -27.80 -16.56 9.03
C LEU A 22 -26.40 -17.20 9.08
N THR A 23 -25.84 -17.35 10.28
CA THR A 23 -24.54 -17.99 10.50
C THR A 23 -24.55 -19.44 10.03
N GLY A 24 -25.62 -20.18 10.29
CA GLY A 24 -25.81 -21.55 9.81
C GLY A 24 -25.86 -21.63 8.27
N ALA A 25 -26.56 -20.69 7.62
CA ALA A 25 -26.61 -20.60 6.16
C ALA A 25 -25.22 -20.29 5.57
N ILE A 26 -24.49 -19.34 6.15
CA ILE A 26 -23.12 -18.98 5.73
C ILE A 26 -22.17 -20.17 5.86
N ARG A 27 -22.21 -20.90 6.99
CA ARG A 27 -21.37 -22.09 7.19
C ARG A 27 -21.63 -23.16 6.14
N ARG A 28 -22.88 -23.37 5.74
CA ARG A 28 -23.26 -24.33 4.69
C ARG A 28 -22.67 -23.93 3.34
N ILE A 29 -22.80 -22.65 2.97
CA ILE A 29 -22.22 -22.12 1.72
C ILE A 29 -20.70 -22.29 1.73
N LEU A 30 -20.04 -22.01 2.85
CA LEU A 30 -18.58 -22.18 2.98
C LEU A 30 -18.16 -23.65 2.88
N ALA A 31 -18.95 -24.58 3.43
CA ALA A 31 -18.71 -26.01 3.28
C ALA A 31 -18.86 -26.45 1.80
N GLU A 32 -19.97 -26.09 1.15
CA GLU A 32 -20.20 -26.37 -0.26
C GLU A 32 -19.11 -25.77 -1.17
N GLN A 33 -18.61 -24.58 -0.85
CA GLN A 33 -17.48 -23.97 -1.55
C GLN A 33 -16.19 -24.78 -1.36
N ASN A 34 -15.89 -25.26 -0.16
CA ASN A 34 -14.70 -26.08 0.07
C ASN A 34 -14.79 -27.42 -0.68
N ASP A 35 -15.94 -28.07 -0.69
CA ASP A 35 -16.16 -29.32 -1.42
C ASP A 35 -15.95 -29.12 -2.94
N ARG A 36 -16.46 -28.02 -3.50
CA ARG A 36 -16.23 -27.65 -4.90
C ARG A 36 -14.76 -27.34 -5.20
N ILE A 37 -14.07 -26.68 -4.27
CA ILE A 37 -12.63 -26.40 -4.39
C ILE A 37 -11.84 -27.71 -4.42
N GLU A 38 -12.19 -28.68 -3.58
CA GLU A 38 -11.56 -29.99 -3.55
C GLU A 38 -11.82 -30.80 -4.83
N ALA A 39 -13.04 -30.74 -5.37
CA ALA A 39 -13.37 -31.35 -6.65
C ALA A 39 -12.53 -30.77 -7.80
N ILE A 40 -12.44 -29.44 -7.90
CA ILE A 40 -11.63 -28.74 -8.91
C ILE A 40 -10.13 -29.05 -8.74
N ALA A 41 -9.65 -29.08 -7.49
CA ALA A 41 -8.27 -29.42 -7.18
C ALA A 41 -7.92 -30.84 -7.66
N SER A 42 -8.82 -31.80 -7.42
CA SER A 42 -8.66 -33.19 -7.81
C SER A 42 -8.78 -33.39 -9.32
N GLU A 43 -9.76 -32.75 -9.98
CA GLU A 43 -9.99 -32.81 -11.42
C GLU A 43 -8.78 -32.29 -12.22
N HIS A 44 -8.16 -31.21 -11.75
CA HIS A 44 -7.04 -30.55 -12.43
C HIS A 44 -5.66 -30.92 -11.86
N GLY A 45 -5.57 -31.85 -10.89
CA GLY A 45 -4.31 -32.27 -10.28
C GLY A 45 -3.53 -31.14 -9.62
N VAL A 46 -4.22 -30.16 -9.03
CA VAL A 46 -3.64 -28.99 -8.35
C VAL A 46 -3.98 -29.00 -6.87
N THR A 47 -3.25 -28.23 -6.05
CA THR A 47 -3.57 -28.11 -4.62
C THR A 47 -4.83 -27.25 -4.40
N GLN A 48 -5.63 -27.59 -3.37
CA GLN A 48 -6.78 -26.76 -2.96
C GLN A 48 -6.37 -25.31 -2.67
N ASP A 49 -5.17 -25.12 -2.12
CA ASP A 49 -4.59 -23.79 -1.87
C ASP A 49 -4.42 -22.99 -3.18
N LYS A 50 -3.97 -23.62 -4.27
CA LYS A 50 -3.85 -22.97 -5.58
C LYS A 50 -5.22 -22.54 -6.12
N VAL A 51 -6.25 -23.37 -5.97
CA VAL A 51 -7.63 -23.04 -6.39
C VAL A 51 -8.20 -21.90 -5.54
N LYS A 52 -8.00 -21.92 -4.22
CA LYS A 52 -8.40 -20.83 -3.30
C LYS A 52 -7.76 -19.51 -3.68
N LYS A 53 -6.46 -19.50 -3.99
CA LYS A 53 -5.73 -18.29 -4.43
C LYS A 53 -6.26 -17.74 -5.75
N LEU A 54 -6.56 -18.62 -6.71
CA LEU A 54 -7.15 -18.23 -8.00
C LEU A 54 -8.56 -17.66 -7.84
N MET A 55 -9.38 -18.25 -6.97
CA MET A 55 -10.73 -17.77 -6.66
C MET A 55 -10.74 -16.45 -5.89
N GLY A 56 -9.83 -16.28 -4.92
CA GLY A 56 -9.71 -15.07 -4.09
C GLY A 56 -9.17 -13.84 -4.83
N GLY A 57 -9.03 -13.90 -6.15
CA GLY A 57 -8.46 -12.79 -6.93
C GLY A 57 -6.99 -12.52 -6.61
N GLU A 58 -6.32 -13.42 -5.89
CA GLU A 58 -4.88 -13.39 -5.62
C GLU A 58 -4.13 -13.83 -6.89
N ARG A 59 -4.44 -13.17 -8.02
CA ARG A 59 -3.70 -13.26 -9.26
C ARG A 59 -2.35 -12.61 -9.03
N TYR A 60 -1.42 -13.35 -8.44
CA TYR A 60 0.00 -13.03 -8.40
C TYR A 60 0.29 -11.53 -8.35
N TYR A 61 -0.27 -10.81 -7.37
CA TYR A 61 0.16 -9.44 -7.06
C TYR A 61 1.51 -9.50 -6.33
N LYS A 62 2.47 -10.21 -6.94
CA LYS A 62 3.89 -10.06 -6.71
C LYS A 62 4.56 -9.78 -8.05
N LYS A 63 4.26 -8.60 -8.61
CA LYS A 63 5.41 -7.70 -8.78
C LYS A 63 5.66 -7.11 -7.40
N GLY A 64 6.33 -7.88 -6.54
CA GLY A 64 7.00 -7.29 -5.39
C GLY A 64 7.81 -6.10 -5.92
N SER A 65 7.90 -5.02 -5.14
CA SER A 65 8.76 -3.85 -5.38
C SER A 65 9.87 -4.26 -6.34
N ARG A 66 9.81 -3.81 -7.62
CA ARG A 66 10.65 -4.32 -8.71
C ARG A 66 12.04 -4.63 -8.16
N ASN A 67 12.36 -5.93 -7.99
CA ASN A 67 13.66 -6.31 -7.46
C ASN A 67 14.72 -5.57 -8.27
N THR A 68 15.67 -4.96 -7.58
CA THR A 68 16.72 -4.17 -8.20
C THR A 68 17.50 -5.06 -9.15
N GLN A 69 17.20 -4.93 -10.44
CA GLN A 69 17.84 -5.71 -11.49
C GLN A 69 19.27 -5.20 -11.69
N LEU A 70 20.23 -6.12 -11.86
CA LEU A 70 21.64 -5.79 -12.12
C LEU A 70 21.80 -4.76 -13.23
N ALA A 71 21.05 -4.91 -14.34
CA ALA A 71 21.07 -3.94 -15.44
C ALA A 71 20.76 -2.49 -14.99
N ASN A 72 19.81 -2.31 -14.07
CA ASN A 72 19.49 -0.98 -13.53
C ASN A 72 20.60 -0.47 -12.60
N ALA A 73 21.25 -1.38 -11.85
CA ALA A 73 22.38 -1.04 -11.00
C ALA A 73 23.60 -0.58 -11.79
N LEU A 74 23.93 -1.29 -12.89
CA LEU A 74 25.01 -0.93 -13.79
C LEU A 74 24.74 0.38 -14.51
N ILE A 75 23.52 0.58 -15.02
CA ILE A 75 23.12 1.87 -15.63
C ILE A 75 23.25 3.00 -14.62
N HIS A 76 22.83 2.81 -13.37
CA HIS A 76 22.95 3.83 -12.33
C HIS A 76 24.41 4.14 -12.00
N ALA A 77 25.24 3.13 -11.80
CA ALA A 77 26.67 3.30 -11.53
C ALA A 77 27.39 4.02 -12.68
N LYS A 78 27.14 3.57 -13.92
CA LYS A 78 27.73 4.20 -15.11
C LYS A 78 27.22 5.63 -15.27
N ALA A 79 25.94 5.88 -15.03
CA ALA A 79 25.39 7.23 -15.06
C ALA A 79 26.04 8.16 -14.02
N GLN A 80 26.40 7.65 -12.84
CA GLN A 80 27.12 8.45 -11.83
C GLN A 80 28.55 8.75 -12.28
N GLU A 81 29.27 7.75 -12.81
CA GLU A 81 30.63 7.90 -13.34
C GLU A 81 30.70 8.94 -14.48
N VAL A 82 29.89 8.75 -15.53
CA VAL A 82 30.00 9.53 -16.77
C VAL A 82 29.38 10.94 -16.66
N ASN A 83 28.54 11.19 -15.67
CA ASN A 83 27.92 12.49 -15.45
C ASN A 83 28.48 13.27 -14.24
N ALA A 84 29.48 12.74 -13.52
CA ALA A 84 30.08 13.42 -12.37
C ALA A 84 30.67 14.80 -12.73
N ASP A 85 31.39 14.86 -13.85
CA ASP A 85 32.14 16.05 -14.28
C ASP A 85 31.37 16.93 -15.29
N ARG A 86 30.12 16.59 -15.58
CA ARG A 86 29.31 17.30 -16.59
C ARG A 86 28.50 18.43 -15.95
N PRO A 87 28.37 19.59 -16.64
CA PRO A 87 27.58 20.70 -16.13
C PRO A 87 26.09 20.33 -16.04
N ARG A 88 25.38 20.96 -15.09
CA ARG A 88 23.94 20.75 -14.91
C ARG A 88 23.19 21.04 -16.22
N GLY A 89 22.48 20.04 -16.73
CA GLY A 89 21.71 20.12 -17.98
C GLY A 89 22.36 19.41 -19.18
N ALA A 90 23.64 19.04 -19.11
CA ALA A 90 24.36 18.34 -20.19
C ALA A 90 24.56 16.84 -19.91
N LYS A 91 23.59 16.20 -19.24
CA LYS A 91 23.65 14.78 -18.91
C LYS A 91 23.44 13.93 -20.15
N TYR A 92 24.11 12.76 -20.19
CA TYR A 92 23.83 11.77 -21.22
C TYR A 92 22.40 11.24 -21.10
N SER A 93 21.82 10.91 -22.26
CA SER A 93 20.55 10.22 -22.35
C SER A 93 20.66 8.78 -21.84
N LEU A 94 19.53 8.19 -21.49
CA LEU A 94 19.48 6.82 -20.98
C LEU A 94 20.01 5.80 -22.00
N ASP A 95 19.76 6.04 -23.29
CA ASP A 95 20.19 5.13 -24.36
C ASP A 95 21.71 5.20 -24.59
N GLU A 96 22.31 6.38 -24.52
CA GLU A 96 23.77 6.53 -24.55
C GLU A 96 24.43 5.82 -23.35
N ILE A 97 23.84 5.93 -22.16
CA ILE A 97 24.35 5.24 -20.96
C ILE A 97 24.24 3.72 -21.12
N ARG A 98 23.16 3.21 -21.73
CA ARG A 98 23.02 1.77 -22.00
C ARG A 98 24.11 1.26 -22.94
N GLU A 99 24.40 2.00 -24.01
CA GLU A 99 25.47 1.64 -24.93
C GLU A 99 26.85 1.72 -24.25
N MET A 100 27.07 2.72 -23.40
CA MET A 100 28.31 2.80 -22.60
C MET A 100 28.46 1.62 -21.63
N VAL A 101 27.38 1.14 -21.01
CA VAL A 101 27.42 -0.08 -20.15
C VAL A 101 27.71 -1.34 -20.97
N LYS A 102 27.21 -1.43 -22.21
CA LYS A 102 27.51 -2.57 -23.10
C LYS A 102 28.95 -2.57 -23.59
N ALA A 103 29.51 -1.39 -23.87
CA ALA A 103 30.87 -1.21 -24.35
C ALA A 103 31.92 -1.41 -23.24
N ASP A 104 31.53 -1.34 -21.96
CA ASP A 104 32.41 -1.49 -20.82
C ASP A 104 32.64 -2.97 -20.48
N GLU A 105 33.78 -3.51 -20.89
CA GLU A 105 34.18 -4.90 -20.62
C GLU A 105 34.24 -5.23 -19.13
N SER A 106 34.54 -4.24 -18.27
CA SER A 106 34.60 -4.44 -16.82
C SER A 106 33.22 -4.64 -16.20
N MET A 107 32.18 -4.05 -16.78
CA MET A 107 30.79 -4.20 -16.31
C MET A 107 30.05 -5.39 -16.93
N GLN A 108 30.57 -5.95 -18.03
CA GLN A 108 30.02 -7.16 -18.65
C GLN A 108 30.54 -8.46 -18.00
N ASN A 109 31.80 -8.47 -17.53
CA ASN A 109 32.46 -9.65 -16.99
C ASN A 109 32.55 -9.66 -15.45
N LEU A 110 31.46 -9.29 -14.78
CA LEU A 110 31.43 -9.16 -13.31
C LEU A 110 31.29 -10.51 -12.61
N VAL A 111 32.06 -10.71 -11.54
CA VAL A 111 31.90 -11.83 -10.60
C VAL A 111 30.64 -11.62 -9.75
N HIS A 112 30.03 -12.69 -9.26
CA HIS A 112 28.77 -12.62 -8.51
C HIS A 112 28.80 -11.66 -7.31
N GLU A 113 29.93 -11.58 -6.60
CA GLU A 113 30.10 -10.63 -5.48
C GLU A 113 30.05 -9.17 -5.94
N GLU A 114 30.71 -8.84 -7.05
CA GLU A 114 30.70 -7.48 -7.63
C GLU A 114 29.31 -7.11 -8.14
N GLN A 115 28.60 -8.06 -8.76
CA GLN A 115 27.20 -7.86 -9.18
C GLN A 115 26.31 -7.51 -7.98
N GLN A 116 26.49 -8.21 -6.86
CA GLN A 116 25.73 -7.95 -5.64
C GLN A 116 26.10 -6.61 -5.00
N GLU A 117 27.35 -6.18 -5.10
CA GLU A 117 27.80 -4.86 -4.64
C GLU A 117 27.08 -3.74 -5.39
N TYR A 118 26.97 -3.82 -6.72
CA TYR A 118 26.23 -2.83 -7.51
C TYR A 118 24.75 -2.76 -7.11
N ILE A 119 24.12 -3.91 -6.90
CA ILE A 119 22.72 -3.98 -6.46
C ILE A 119 22.55 -3.33 -5.08
N THR A 120 23.45 -3.63 -4.15
CA THR A 120 23.45 -3.07 -2.79
C THR A 120 23.63 -1.55 -2.83
N LYS A 121 24.61 -1.03 -3.57
CA LYS A 121 24.83 0.42 -3.75
C LYS A 121 23.61 1.13 -4.31
N LEU A 122 22.92 0.54 -5.30
CA LEU A 122 21.70 1.11 -5.84
C LEU A 122 20.56 1.12 -4.80
N ASN A 123 20.43 0.08 -3.99
CA ASN A 123 19.43 0.03 -2.92
C ASN A 123 19.72 1.07 -1.83
N GLU A 124 20.98 1.22 -1.43
CA GLU A 124 21.40 2.25 -0.47
C GLU A 124 21.12 3.66 -1.01
N CYS A 125 21.46 3.94 -2.28
CA CYS A 125 21.14 5.21 -2.92
C CYS A 125 19.63 5.48 -2.92
N ARG A 126 18.81 4.48 -3.24
CA ARG A 126 17.34 4.60 -3.20
C ARG A 126 16.81 4.81 -1.78
N ALA A 127 17.37 4.10 -0.80
CA ALA A 127 17.01 4.27 0.61
C ALA A 127 17.34 5.68 1.08
N LEU A 128 18.53 6.19 0.76
CA LEU A 128 18.93 7.57 1.04
C LEU A 128 18.00 8.59 0.36
N GLN A 129 17.61 8.37 -0.90
CA GLN A 129 16.66 9.27 -1.59
C GLN A 129 15.27 9.25 -0.95
N ASN A 130 14.79 8.09 -0.55
CA ASN A 130 13.50 7.93 0.12
C ASN A 130 13.50 8.57 1.52
N MET A 131 14.64 8.53 2.22
CA MET A 131 14.80 9.10 3.57
C MET A 131 15.32 10.54 3.57
N SER A 132 15.66 11.09 2.40
CA SER A 132 16.28 12.42 2.31
C SER A 132 15.28 13.51 2.67
N ILE A 133 15.67 14.33 3.66
CA ILE A 133 14.94 15.52 4.07
C ILE A 133 14.83 16.47 2.88
N ARG A 134 13.62 16.97 2.59
CA ARG A 134 13.42 17.93 1.50
C ARG A 134 14.06 19.26 1.88
N ALA A 135 14.75 19.88 0.92
CA ALA A 135 15.53 21.11 1.15
C ALA A 135 14.70 22.33 1.59
N THR A 136 13.37 22.30 1.39
CA THR A 136 12.45 23.37 1.81
C THR A 136 11.14 22.79 2.31
N ASN A 137 10.48 23.49 3.24
CA ASN A 137 9.18 23.07 3.77
C ASN A 137 8.11 22.96 2.67
N THR A 138 8.18 23.82 1.64
CA THR A 138 7.29 23.73 0.48
C THR A 138 7.53 22.46 -0.34
N ALA A 139 8.79 22.04 -0.52
CA ALA A 139 9.10 20.78 -1.18
C ALA A 139 8.68 19.58 -0.32
N ALA A 140 8.84 19.65 1.02
CA ALA A 140 8.32 18.65 1.95
C ALA A 140 6.79 18.53 1.85
N ALA A 141 6.07 19.65 1.84
CA ALA A 141 4.61 19.64 1.73
C ALA A 141 4.11 19.06 0.40
N ARG A 142 4.78 19.36 -0.72
CA ARG A 142 4.44 18.75 -2.02
C ARG A 142 4.70 17.25 -2.05
N ASP A 143 5.78 16.81 -1.42
CA ASP A 143 6.10 15.38 -1.28
C ASP A 143 5.03 14.66 -0.47
N VAL A 144 4.63 15.23 0.67
CA VAL A 144 3.51 14.73 1.49
C VAL A 144 2.23 14.62 0.65
N GLN A 145 1.84 15.68 -0.07
CA GLN A 145 0.63 15.65 -0.89
C GLN A 145 0.68 14.58 -1.98
N SER A 146 1.78 14.49 -2.72
CA SER A 146 1.93 13.46 -3.76
C SER A 146 1.90 12.04 -3.19
N MET A 147 2.42 11.83 -1.98
CA MET A 147 2.38 10.54 -1.32
C MET A 147 0.97 10.21 -0.82
N LEU A 148 0.29 11.18 -0.20
CA LEU A 148 -1.08 11.02 0.26
C LEU A 148 -2.04 10.72 -0.89
N ASP A 149 -1.94 11.42 -2.03
CA ASP A 149 -2.74 11.13 -3.23
C ASP A 149 -2.60 9.67 -3.70
N ASN A 150 -1.37 9.13 -3.65
CA ASN A 150 -1.12 7.74 -4.02
C ASN A 150 -1.72 6.78 -2.99
N VAL A 151 -1.57 7.07 -1.69
CA VAL A 151 -2.16 6.26 -0.61
C VAL A 151 -3.68 6.28 -0.68
N PHE A 152 -4.30 7.44 -0.90
CA PHE A 152 -5.76 7.57 -1.03
C PHE A 152 -6.28 6.72 -2.18
N LYS A 153 -5.66 6.76 -3.37
CA LYS A 153 -6.01 5.88 -4.50
C LYS A 153 -5.87 4.39 -4.15
N MET A 154 -4.85 4.02 -3.39
CA MET A 154 -4.64 2.63 -2.97
C MET A 154 -5.72 2.16 -1.98
N LEU A 155 -6.07 3.01 -1.00
CA LEU A 155 -7.09 2.74 0.01
C LEU A 155 -8.49 2.72 -0.61
N ASP A 156 -8.80 3.66 -1.49
CA ASP A 156 -10.06 3.70 -2.24
C ASP A 156 -10.21 2.44 -3.12
N GLY A 157 -9.16 2.09 -3.86
CA GLY A 157 -9.13 0.86 -4.62
C GLY A 157 -9.25 -0.40 -3.76
N LEU A 158 -8.73 -0.39 -2.53
CA LEU A 158 -8.90 -1.49 -1.58
C LEU A 158 -10.37 -1.62 -1.17
N ALA A 159 -10.99 -0.53 -0.73
CA ALA A 159 -12.40 -0.51 -0.36
C ALA A 159 -13.30 -0.98 -1.49
N LEU A 160 -13.09 -0.52 -2.71
CA LEU A 160 -13.86 -0.96 -3.88
C LEU A 160 -13.74 -2.45 -4.18
N ARG A 161 -12.57 -3.07 -3.93
CA ARG A 161 -12.33 -4.49 -4.24
C ARG A 161 -12.78 -5.44 -3.14
N THR A 162 -12.78 -5.00 -1.87
CA THR A 162 -12.97 -5.89 -0.72
C THR A 162 -14.13 -5.49 0.19
N GLY A 163 -14.69 -4.28 0.01
CA GLY A 163 -15.67 -3.71 0.93
C GLY A 163 -15.09 -3.34 2.30
N ILE A 164 -13.76 -3.26 2.43
CA ILE A 164 -13.11 -2.86 3.68
C ILE A 164 -13.23 -1.35 3.86
N TYR A 165 -13.64 -0.93 5.05
CA TYR A 165 -13.62 0.47 5.46
C TYR A 165 -12.23 0.85 5.99
N THR A 166 -11.68 1.96 5.48
CA THR A 166 -10.40 2.50 5.91
C THR A 166 -10.52 4.00 6.14
N CYS A 167 -9.73 4.50 7.08
CA CYS A 167 -9.54 5.93 7.30
C CYS A 167 -8.06 6.21 7.55
N LEU A 168 -7.62 7.41 7.23
CA LEU A 168 -6.26 7.88 7.44
C LEU A 168 -6.31 9.33 7.88
N PHE A 169 -5.66 9.64 9.00
CA PHE A 169 -5.44 11.00 9.48
C PHE A 169 -3.97 11.32 9.34
N THR A 170 -3.65 12.50 8.81
CA THR A 170 -2.28 12.97 8.64
C THR A 170 -2.18 14.39 9.15
N SER A 171 -1.20 14.66 10.02
CA SER A 171 -0.86 15.99 10.49
C SER A 171 0.61 16.29 10.19
N ARG A 172 0.93 17.58 10.13
CA ARG A 172 2.33 18.02 10.13
C ARG A 172 2.97 17.76 11.50
N GLY A 173 4.28 17.54 11.49
CA GLY A 173 5.07 17.29 12.71
C GLY A 173 5.72 18.54 13.31
N HIS A 174 5.65 19.67 12.61
CA HIS A 174 6.25 20.92 13.06
C HIS A 174 5.42 22.15 12.67
N VAL A 175 5.36 23.16 13.54
CA VAL A 175 4.57 24.41 13.33
C VAL A 175 4.97 25.19 12.08
N TYR A 176 6.22 25.06 11.64
CA TYR A 176 6.74 25.70 10.42
C TYR A 176 6.54 24.89 9.14
N ASP A 177 6.05 23.65 9.23
CA ASP A 177 5.73 22.86 8.05
C ASP A 177 4.51 23.46 7.36
N THR A 178 4.60 23.55 6.04
CA THR A 178 3.54 24.10 5.18
C THR A 178 2.54 23.02 4.74
N ALA A 179 2.72 21.77 5.14
CA ALA A 179 1.76 20.70 4.87
C ALA A 179 0.51 20.92 5.73
N GLN A 180 -0.67 20.94 5.11
CA GLN A 180 -1.93 21.01 5.85
C GLN A 180 -2.25 19.63 6.43
N ALA A 181 -2.74 19.62 7.67
CA ALA A 181 -3.36 18.42 8.21
C ALA A 181 -4.59 18.06 7.37
N THR A 182 -4.75 16.77 7.10
CA THR A 182 -5.80 16.25 6.23
C THR A 182 -6.20 14.87 6.70
N TRP A 183 -7.40 14.45 6.31
CA TRP A 183 -7.87 13.09 6.50
C TRP A 183 -8.42 12.51 5.20
N PHE A 184 -8.56 11.20 5.19
CA PHE A 184 -9.21 10.42 4.15
C PHE A 184 -10.06 9.35 4.80
N GLY A 185 -11.22 9.09 4.22
CA GLY A 185 -12.14 8.05 4.65
C GLY A 185 -12.81 7.43 3.44
N THR A 186 -12.95 6.10 3.46
CA THR A 186 -13.69 5.37 2.43
C THR A 186 -15.17 5.30 2.80
N ASP A 187 -16.05 5.54 1.84
CA ASP A 187 -17.50 5.33 1.97
C ASP A 187 -18.07 5.97 3.26
N ASN A 188 -19.09 5.35 3.87
CA ASN A 188 -19.76 5.77 5.11
C ASN A 188 -18.87 5.73 6.39
N VAL A 189 -17.54 5.68 6.28
CA VAL A 189 -16.69 5.79 7.49
C VAL A 189 -16.86 7.16 8.17
N MET A 190 -17.40 8.14 7.46
CA MET A 190 -17.78 9.44 8.02
C MET A 190 -18.91 9.34 9.04
N ASP A 191 -19.92 8.55 8.73
CA ASP A 191 -21.05 8.30 9.63
C ASP A 191 -20.56 7.67 10.94
N PHE A 192 -19.50 6.85 10.91
CA PHE A 192 -18.90 6.33 12.14
C PHE A 192 -18.37 7.44 13.06
N TRP A 193 -17.69 8.44 12.51
CA TRP A 193 -17.16 9.54 13.32
C TRP A 193 -18.27 10.39 13.93
N GLU A 194 -19.29 10.73 13.14
CA GLU A 194 -20.40 11.58 13.60
C GLU A 194 -21.39 10.80 14.48
N ASP A 195 -21.86 9.63 14.06
CA ASP A 195 -22.89 8.88 14.79
C ASP A 195 -22.36 8.16 16.02
N VAL A 196 -21.15 7.60 15.96
CA VAL A 196 -20.59 6.80 17.06
C VAL A 196 -19.71 7.64 17.96
N LEU A 197 -18.80 8.41 17.38
CA LEU A 197 -17.83 9.21 18.13
C LEU A 197 -18.30 10.65 18.38
N GLN A 198 -19.44 11.06 17.80
CA GLN A 198 -20.04 12.37 18.04
C GLN A 198 -19.04 13.51 17.79
N THR A 199 -18.15 13.32 16.82
CA THR A 199 -17.05 14.24 16.50
C THR A 199 -16.80 14.21 15.00
N GLU A 200 -16.63 15.37 14.37
CA GLU A 200 -16.28 15.46 12.94
C GLU A 200 -14.83 15.01 12.70
N ALA A 201 -14.56 14.39 11.54
CA ALA A 201 -13.21 13.96 11.17
C ALA A 201 -12.22 15.15 11.09
N ASP A 202 -12.69 16.33 10.69
CA ASP A 202 -11.89 17.56 10.69
C ASP A 202 -11.48 17.95 12.12
N GLU A 203 -12.37 17.81 13.10
CA GLU A 203 -12.05 18.10 14.50
C GLU A 203 -10.99 17.13 15.04
N ILE A 204 -11.10 15.84 14.69
CA ILE A 204 -10.10 14.82 15.05
C ILE A 204 -8.75 15.16 14.42
N THR A 205 -8.74 15.54 13.14
CA THR A 205 -7.54 15.92 12.41
C THR A 205 -6.85 17.12 13.07
N ARG A 206 -7.63 18.13 13.48
CA ARG A 206 -7.11 19.31 14.19
C ARG A 206 -6.59 18.98 15.59
N LYS A 207 -7.27 18.09 16.33
CA LYS A 207 -6.79 17.61 17.64
C LYS A 207 -5.47 16.83 17.50
N LEU A 208 -5.37 15.99 16.47
CA LEU A 208 -4.13 15.28 16.16
C LEU A 208 -2.99 16.25 15.82
N GLU A 209 -3.28 17.28 15.03
CA GLU A 209 -2.31 18.33 14.72
C GLU A 209 -1.88 19.11 15.97
N GLN A 210 -2.82 19.49 16.84
CA GLN A 210 -2.53 20.19 18.10
C GLN A 210 -1.70 19.35 19.09
N TRP A 211 -1.84 18.02 19.06
CA TRP A 211 -1.00 17.15 19.87
C TRP A 211 0.41 16.99 19.26
N ALA A 212 0.50 16.95 17.93
CA ALA A 212 1.76 16.74 17.22
C ALA A 212 2.64 18.01 17.14
N CYS A 213 2.04 19.21 17.21
CA CYS A 213 2.69 20.52 17.08
C CYS A 213 2.40 21.43 18.28
#